data_AF-A0A519YAA8-F1
#
_entry.id   AF-A0A519YAA8-F1
#
_cell.length_a   1.000
_cell.length_b   1.000
_cell.length_c   1.000
_cell.angle_alpha   90.00
_cell.angle_beta   90.00
_cell.angle_gamma   90.00
#
_symmetry.space_group_name_H-M   'P 1'
#
loop_
_entity.id
_entity.type
_entity.pdbx_description
1 polymer ?
#
loop_
_entity_poly.entity_id
_entity_poly.type
_entity_poly.pdbx_seq_one_letter_code
_entity_poly.pdbx_strand_id
1 'polypeptide(L)' 'MASSTASELPADIPVSAALVHDLLAVSLTGMLLLRPVYEANGASIIDLEWVYLNPAAQRMLQ' A
#
# COMPACT_ATOMS: atom_id res chain seq x y z
N MET A 1 10.03 24.10 29.19
CA MET A 1 9.97 22.75 28.61
C MET A 1 10.47 22.86 27.19
N ALA A 2 11.65 22.32 26.86
CA ALA A 2 12.24 22.45 25.53
C ALA A 2 11.67 21.36 24.62
N SER A 3 11.03 21.76 23.51
CA SER A 3 10.63 20.84 22.44
C SER A 3 11.88 20.38 21.68
N SER A 4 12.10 19.06 21.62
CA SER A 4 13.11 18.46 20.76
C SER A 4 12.64 18.54 19.31
N THR A 5 13.34 19.29 18.45
CA THR A 5 13.19 19.17 17.00
C THR A 5 13.96 17.94 16.55
N ALA A 6 13.30 16.78 16.51
CA ALA A 6 13.90 15.58 15.93
C ALA A 6 14.29 15.89 14.48
N SER A 7 15.54 15.59 14.12
CA SER A 7 16.02 15.77 12.75
C SER A 7 15.24 14.82 11.84
N GLU A 8 14.61 15.38 10.81
CA GLU A 8 13.88 14.63 9.80
C GLU A 8 14.83 13.66 9.08
N LEU A 9 14.48 12.38 9.06
CA LEU A 9 15.25 11.34 8.38
C LEU A 9 14.86 11.29 6.90
N PRO A 10 15.72 10.79 6.01
CA PRO A 10 15.38 10.61 4.59
C PRO A 10 14.12 9.77 4.34
N ALA A 11 13.75 8.90 5.29
CA ALA A 11 12.54 8.09 5.24
C ALA A 11 11.25 8.88 5.60
N ASP A 12 11.38 10.03 6.27
CA ASP A 12 10.26 10.89 6.63
C ASP A 12 9.84 11.80 5.46
N ILE A 13 10.66 11.87 4.41
CA ILE A 13 10.38 12.67 3.21
C ILE A 13 9.27 11.97 2.41
N PRO A 14 8.15 12.65 2.11
CA PRO A 14 7.08 12.06 1.33
C PRO A 14 7.58 11.63 -0.05
N VAL A 15 7.49 10.32 -0.31
CA VAL A 15 7.94 9.70 -1.54
C VAL A 15 6.98 10.05 -2.68
N SER A 16 7.51 10.32 -3.87
CA SER A 16 6.68 10.55 -5.05
C SER A 16 5.87 9.31 -5.38
N ALA A 17 4.61 9.49 -5.80
CA ALA A 17 3.77 8.36 -6.20
C ALA A 17 4.43 7.53 -7.31
N ALA A 18 5.14 8.17 -8.24
CA ALA A 18 5.87 7.47 -9.31
C ALA A 18 6.91 6.48 -8.76
N LEU A 19 7.75 6.92 -7.80
CA LEU A 19 8.78 6.06 -7.22
C LEU A 19 8.18 4.86 -6.48
N VAL A 20 7.02 5.03 -5.81
CA VAL A 20 6.32 3.89 -5.18
C VAL A 20 5.91 2.85 -6.22
N HIS A 21 5.36 3.26 -7.36
CA HIS A 21 4.98 2.33 -8.42
C HIS A 21 6.20 1.62 -9.03
N ASP A 22 7.32 2.34 -9.22
CA ASP A 22 8.55 1.75 -9.73
C ASP A 22 9.10 0.68 -8.78
N LEU A 23 9.11 0.95 -7.47
CA LEU A 23 9.53 -0.02 -6.45
C LEU A 23 8.61 -1.24 -6.42
N LEU A 24 7.30 -1.05 -6.53
CA LEU A 24 6.34 -2.16 -6.59
C LEU A 24 6.52 -3.01 -7.85
N ALA A 25 6.89 -2.39 -8.99
CA ALA A 25 7.11 -3.08 -10.25
C ALA A 25 8.35 -3.97 -10.24
N VAL A 26 9.41 -3.58 -9.52
CA VAL A 26 10.66 -4.36 -9.40
C VAL A 26 10.70 -5.27 -8.17
N SER A 27 9.74 -5.14 -7.25
CA SER A 27 9.65 -5.98 -6.05
C SER A 27 9.53 -7.46 -6.40
N LEU A 28 10.31 -8.29 -5.72
CA LEU A 28 10.23 -9.75 -5.82
C LEU A 28 9.07 -10.31 -4.99
N THR A 29 8.62 -9.58 -3.98
CA THR A 29 7.49 -9.99 -3.14
C THR A 29 6.19 -9.66 -3.85
N GLY A 30 5.30 -10.66 -3.95
CA GLY A 30 3.94 -10.46 -4.41
C GLY A 30 3.18 -9.55 -3.44
N MET A 31 2.66 -8.43 -3.95
CA MET A 31 1.85 -7.48 -3.19
C MET A 31 0.46 -7.39 -3.80
N LEU A 32 -0.53 -7.48 -2.91
CA LEU A 32 -1.94 -7.41 -3.21
C LEU A 32 -2.58 -6.32 -2.34
N LEU A 33 -3.24 -5.36 -2.98
CA LEU A 33 -4.10 -4.39 -2.31
C LEU A 33 -5.55 -4.75 -2.56
N LEU A 34 -6.27 -5.01 -1.47
CA LEU A 34 -7.72 -5.24 -1.47
C LEU A 34 -8.43 -4.09 -0.78
N ARG A 35 -9.63 -3.77 -1.26
CA ARG A 35 -10.54 -2.83 -0.61
C ARG A 35 -11.69 -3.59 0.03
N PRO A 36 -11.95 -3.40 1.33
CA PRO A 36 -13.15 -3.95 1.95
C PRO A 36 -14.40 -3.29 1.38
N VAL A 37 -15.36 -4.14 1.00
CA VAL A 37 -16.73 -3.76 0.71
C VAL A 37 -17.55 -4.01 1.96
N TYR A 38 -18.22 -2.96 2.45
CA TYR A 38 -19.03 -3.02 3.66
C TYR A 38 -20.51 -3.19 3.32
N GLU A 39 -21.28 -3.76 4.24
CA GLU A 39 -22.74 -3.66 4.21
C GLU A 39 -23.20 -2.19 4.21
N ALA A 40 -24.45 -1.95 3.81
CA ALA A 40 -25.04 -0.62 3.81
C ALA A 40 -25.04 0.07 5.19
N ASN A 41 -25.03 -0.71 6.28
CA ASN A 41 -24.92 -0.21 7.65
C ASN A 41 -23.47 0.10 8.08
N GLY A 42 -22.47 -0.25 7.27
CA GLY A 42 -21.03 -0.06 7.54
C GLY A 42 -20.44 -0.96 8.63
N ALA A 43 -21.22 -1.85 9.23
CA ALA A 43 -20.83 -2.59 10.43
C ALA A 43 -20.00 -3.85 10.13
N SER A 44 -20.20 -4.45 8.96
CA SER A 44 -19.55 -5.71 8.56
C SER A 44 -18.93 -5.60 7.17
N ILE A 45 -17.75 -6.19 7.02
CA ILE A 45 -17.14 -6.42 5.70
C ILE A 45 -17.82 -7.65 5.10
N ILE A 46 -18.35 -7.51 3.89
CA ILE A 46 -19.03 -8.60 3.15
C ILE A 46 -18.21 -9.12 1.99
N ASP A 47 -17.27 -8.34 1.49
CA ASP A 47 -16.42 -8.74 0.37
C ASP A 47 -15.10 -7.95 0.37
N LEU A 48 -14.16 -8.40 -0.46
CA LEU A 48 -12.88 -7.74 -0.72
C LEU A 48 -12.70 -7.55 -2.23
N GLU A 49 -12.72 -6.30 -2.66
CA GLU A 49 -12.49 -5.92 -4.05
C GLU A 49 -10.98 -5.88 -4.35
N TRP A 50 -10.59 -6.42 -5.50
CA TRP A 50 -9.21 -6.37 -5.99
C TRP A 50 -8.87 -5.00 -6.54
N VAL A 51 -8.01 -4.25 -5.84
CA VAL A 51 -7.62 -2.90 -6.25
C VAL A 51 -6.33 -2.91 -7.06
N TYR A 52 -5.33 -3.66 -6.60
CA TYR A 52 -4.02 -3.69 -7.25
C TYR A 52 -3.26 -4.97 -6.96
N LEU A 53 -2.55 -5.45 -7.98
CA LEU A 53 -1.63 -6.56 -7.95
C LEU A 53 -0.33 -6.12 -8.60
N ASN A 54 0.79 -6.26 -7.90
CA ASN A 54 2.08 -6.02 -8.54
C ASN A 54 2.46 -7.18 -9.49
N PRO A 55 3.43 -6.99 -10.40
CA PRO A 55 3.80 -8.02 -11.38
C PRO A 55 4.22 -9.35 -10.76
N ALA A 56 4.88 -9.32 -9.59
CA ALA A 56 5.25 -10.54 -8.89
C ALA A 56 4.01 -11.35 -8.45
N ALA A 57 3.00 -10.69 -7.88
CA ALA A 57 1.76 -11.37 -7.48
C ALA A 57 0.94 -11.84 -8.69
N GLN A 58 0.90 -11.07 -9.78
CA GLN A 58 0.20 -11.48 -11.01
C GLN A 58 0.74 -12.80 -11.56
N ARG A 59 2.06 -12.98 -11.58
CA ARG A 59 2.71 -14.22 -12.07
C ARG A 59 2.38 -15.45 -11.21
N MET A 60 2.04 -15.27 -9.93
CA MET A 60 1.69 -16.38 -9.04
C MET A 60 0.25 -16.88 -9.26
N LEU A 61 -0.61 -16.03 -9.82
CA LEU A 61 -2.02 -16.33 -10.07
C LEU A 61 -2.26 -16.85 -11.50
N GLN A 62 -1.22 -16.85 -12.34
CA GLN A 62 -1.22 -17.41 -13.70
C GLN A 62 -0.81 -18.89 -13.67
#